data_AF-A0A944YKL5-F1
#
_entry.id   AF-A0A944YKL5-F1
#
_cell.length_a   1.000
_cell.length_b   1.000
_cell.length_c   1.000
_cell.angle_alpha   90.00
_cell.angle_beta   90.00
_cell.angle_gamma   90.00
#
_symmetry.space_group_name_H-M   'P 1'
#
loop_
_entity.id
_entity.type
_entity.pdbx_description
1 polymer ?
#
loop_
_entity_poly.entity_id
_entity_poly.type
_entity_poly.pdbx_seq_one_letter_code
_entity_poly.pdbx_strand_id
1 'polypeptide(L)'
;MNKDDKLGEVENIDEIIQSGSLHAKREKRAIVRESLREARSKLKELQKEMSLGKDYADDVVSCKGEIEILFKELQSIEDGGHATFLEAKELIAPKKNVSEKKLAIRSKMEKAKKEISELEKKLYFPTLEQQERDQIIISISKENTALEELKEELNALKEFNHTRFVTTREENKKIAQQQQELDDIENKLAEVQSSLMDAHKNGDVHLIEELQTNLNSLEKRKSELLPDEIDPFIETKDAENGIEQTES
;
A
#
# COMPACT_ATOMS: atom_id res chain seq x y z
N MET A 1 24.70 63.05 -48.64
CA MET A 1 23.29 63.23 -48.20
C MET A 1 22.44 62.62 -49.30
N ASN A 2 21.65 61.56 -49.11
CA ASN A 2 20.99 61.07 -47.90
C ASN A 2 21.01 59.53 -47.82
N LYS A 3 20.74 59.07 -46.60
CA LYS A 3 20.71 57.69 -46.12
C LYS A 3 19.44 57.00 -46.62
N ASP A 4 19.59 55.94 -47.39
CA ASP A 4 18.51 54.99 -47.66
C ASP A 4 18.46 53.94 -46.55
N ASP A 5 17.28 53.87 -45.94
CA ASP A 5 16.55 52.69 -45.48
C ASP A 5 17.34 51.51 -44.90
N LYS A 6 17.35 51.45 -43.57
CA LYS A 6 17.39 50.19 -42.81
C LYS A 6 16.26 50.18 -41.79
N LEU A 7 15.07 49.78 -42.23
CA LEU A 7 13.98 49.32 -41.37
C LEU A 7 13.50 48.00 -41.97
N GLY A 8 13.89 46.88 -41.36
CA GLY A 8 13.47 45.56 -41.82
C GLY A 8 14.24 44.47 -41.10
N GLU A 9 13.69 44.05 -39.96
CA GLU A 9 13.83 42.76 -39.25
C GLU A 9 13.69 43.00 -37.75
N VAL A 10 12.47 43.34 -37.34
CA VAL A 10 12.00 42.96 -36.00
C VAL A 10 11.17 41.72 -36.26
N GLU A 11 11.81 40.55 -36.22
CA GLU A 11 11.08 39.29 -36.17
C GLU A 11 10.08 39.38 -35.01
N ASN A 12 8.82 39.13 -35.34
CA ASN A 12 7.70 39.34 -34.44
C ASN A 12 7.76 38.30 -33.32
N ILE A 13 8.39 38.65 -32.19
CA ILE A 13 8.64 37.77 -31.04
C ILE A 13 7.35 37.07 -30.58
N ASP A 14 6.20 37.74 -30.72
CA ASP A 14 4.88 37.17 -30.40
C ASP A 14 4.47 36.00 -31.31
N GLU A 15 4.86 35.99 -32.60
CA GLU A 15 4.62 34.86 -33.51
C GLU A 15 5.54 33.66 -33.19
N ILE A 16 6.77 33.93 -32.75
CA ILE A 16 7.72 32.89 -32.32
C ILE A 16 7.24 32.25 -31.00
N ILE A 17 6.77 33.05 -30.05
CA ILE A 17 6.21 32.57 -28.77
C ILE A 17 4.90 31.79 -29.01
N GLN A 18 4.01 32.28 -29.89
CA GLN A 18 2.78 31.58 -30.24
C GLN A 18 3.04 30.25 -30.98
N SER A 19 4.00 30.23 -31.91
CA SER A 19 4.35 29.00 -32.64
C SER A 19 4.99 27.94 -31.73
N GLY A 20 5.83 28.33 -30.77
CA GLY A 20 6.37 27.44 -29.74
C GLY A 20 5.29 26.88 -28.81
N SER A 21 4.34 27.71 -28.37
CA SER A 21 3.18 27.29 -27.56
C SER A 21 2.25 26.32 -28.31
N LEU A 22 2.01 26.57 -29.61
CA LEU A 22 1.22 25.69 -30.47
C LEU A 22 1.90 24.33 -30.69
N HIS A 23 3.23 24.30 -30.83
CA HIS A 23 4.00 23.07 -30.94
C HIS A 23 3.90 22.22 -29.67
N ALA A 24 4.09 22.82 -28.50
CA ALA A 24 3.94 22.13 -27.21
C ALA A 24 2.52 21.57 -27.01
N LYS A 25 1.47 22.32 -27.38
CA LYS A 25 0.08 21.83 -27.36
C LYS A 25 -0.15 20.68 -28.35
N ARG A 26 0.53 20.66 -29.50
CA ARG A 26 0.44 19.55 -30.48
C ARG A 26 1.08 18.28 -29.95
N GLU A 27 2.26 18.36 -29.34
CA GLU A 27 2.96 17.21 -28.76
C GLU A 27 2.15 16.59 -27.61
N LYS A 28 1.68 17.42 -26.66
CA LYS A 28 0.81 16.96 -25.57
C LYS A 28 -0.43 16.24 -26.09
N ARG A 29 -1.10 16.78 -27.12
CA ARG A 29 -2.26 16.11 -27.75
C ARG A 29 -1.88 14.81 -28.46
N ALA A 30 -0.70 14.73 -29.07
CA ALA A 30 -0.27 13.51 -29.74
C ALA A 30 -0.15 12.36 -28.73
N ILE A 31 0.46 12.62 -27.58
CA ILE A 31 0.60 11.66 -26.47
C ILE A 31 -0.77 11.19 -25.98
N VAL A 32 -1.68 12.12 -25.66
CA VAL A 32 -3.03 11.75 -25.17
C VAL A 32 -3.83 10.98 -26.22
N ARG A 33 -3.66 11.30 -27.51
CA ARG A 33 -4.32 10.57 -28.61
C ARG A 33 -3.78 9.16 -28.78
N GLU A 34 -2.49 8.95 -28.56
CA GLU A 34 -1.89 7.62 -28.55
C GLU A 34 -2.46 6.79 -27.40
N SER A 35 -2.47 7.32 -26.17
CA SER A 35 -3.09 6.66 -25.02
C SER A 35 -4.58 6.35 -25.24
N LEU A 36 -5.33 7.22 -25.93
CA LEU A 36 -6.72 6.95 -26.31
C LEU A 36 -6.86 5.76 -27.27
N ARG A 37 -5.92 5.59 -28.21
CA ARG A 37 -5.94 4.44 -29.13
C ARG A 37 -5.68 3.15 -28.37
N GLU A 38 -4.70 3.15 -27.48
CA GLU A 38 -4.37 2.01 -26.62
C GLU A 38 -5.55 1.63 -25.72
N ALA A 39 -6.12 2.60 -25.01
CA ALA A 39 -7.27 2.38 -24.13
C ALA A 39 -8.48 1.83 -24.89
N ARG A 40 -8.75 2.32 -26.12
CA ARG A 40 -9.81 1.78 -26.98
C ARG A 40 -9.53 0.36 -27.47
N SER A 41 -8.27 0.02 -27.76
CA SER A 41 -7.88 -1.35 -28.13
C SER A 41 -8.13 -2.28 -26.96
N LYS A 42 -7.65 -1.90 -25.76
CA LYS A 42 -7.85 -2.64 -24.52
C LYS A 42 -9.34 -2.83 -24.20
N LEU A 43 -10.16 -1.80 -24.36
CA LEU A 43 -11.61 -1.89 -24.14
C LEU A 43 -12.25 -2.96 -25.05
N LYS A 44 -11.86 -3.02 -26.33
CA LYS A 44 -12.37 -4.04 -27.26
C LYS A 44 -11.95 -5.45 -26.86
N GLU A 45 -10.70 -5.61 -26.42
CA GLU A 45 -10.19 -6.89 -25.92
C GLU A 45 -10.98 -7.34 -24.69
N LEU A 46 -11.13 -6.48 -23.68
CA LEU A 46 -11.90 -6.76 -22.47
C LEU A 46 -13.36 -7.12 -22.78
N GLN A 47 -14.01 -6.40 -23.71
CA GLN A 47 -15.37 -6.71 -24.14
C GLN A 47 -15.47 -8.07 -24.83
N LYS A 48 -14.48 -8.41 -25.67
CA LYS A 48 -14.41 -9.73 -26.31
C LYS A 48 -14.24 -10.82 -25.27
N GLU A 49 -13.34 -10.65 -24.30
CA GLU A 49 -13.14 -11.61 -23.23
C GLU A 49 -14.36 -11.75 -22.31
N MET A 50 -15.07 -10.66 -22.06
CA MET A 50 -16.35 -10.67 -21.34
C MET A 50 -17.43 -11.45 -22.12
N SER A 51 -17.46 -11.34 -23.45
CA SER A 51 -18.37 -12.14 -24.29
C SER A 51 -18.04 -13.64 -24.26
N LEU A 52 -16.81 -14.00 -23.91
CA LEU A 52 -16.37 -15.38 -23.68
C LEU A 52 -16.68 -15.88 -22.26
N GLY A 53 -17.39 -15.09 -21.45
CA GLY A 53 -17.84 -15.48 -20.11
C GLY A 53 -16.84 -15.18 -18.98
N LYS A 54 -15.76 -14.43 -19.25
CA LYS A 54 -14.83 -14.00 -18.20
C LYS A 54 -15.38 -12.79 -17.43
N ASP A 55 -15.12 -12.76 -16.12
CA ASP A 55 -15.57 -11.70 -15.19
C ASP A 55 -14.66 -10.46 -15.28
N TYR A 56 -14.80 -9.69 -16.36
CA TYR A 56 -14.05 -8.43 -16.62
C TYR A 56 -14.91 -7.16 -16.53
N ALA A 57 -16.12 -7.26 -15.96
CA ALA A 57 -17.08 -6.15 -15.94
C ALA A 57 -16.49 -4.88 -15.30
N ASP A 58 -15.77 -5.02 -14.19
CA ASP A 58 -15.16 -3.89 -13.49
C ASP A 58 -14.01 -3.26 -14.29
N ASP A 59 -13.19 -4.07 -14.96
CA ASP A 59 -12.09 -3.54 -15.79
C ASP A 59 -12.63 -2.85 -17.05
N VAL A 60 -13.77 -3.29 -17.58
CA VAL A 60 -14.48 -2.58 -18.66
C VAL A 60 -14.96 -1.20 -18.18
N VAL A 61 -15.56 -1.12 -16.99
CA VAL A 61 -15.99 0.15 -16.40
C VAL A 61 -14.80 1.08 -16.16
N SER A 62 -13.72 0.55 -15.59
CA SER A 62 -12.47 1.29 -15.36
C SER A 62 -11.87 1.83 -16.66
N CYS A 63 -11.79 0.99 -17.69
CA CYS A 63 -11.26 1.38 -18.99
C CYS A 63 -12.13 2.46 -19.70
N LYS A 64 -13.46 2.40 -19.54
CA LYS A 64 -14.35 3.47 -20.01
C LYS A 64 -14.09 4.79 -19.28
N GLY A 65 -13.95 4.77 -17.96
CA GLY A 65 -13.60 5.96 -17.18
C GLY A 65 -12.25 6.56 -17.57
N GLU A 66 -11.26 5.72 -17.88
CA GLU A 66 -9.95 6.18 -18.38
C GLU A 66 -10.08 6.92 -19.71
N ILE A 67 -10.90 6.40 -20.63
CA ILE A 67 -11.19 7.07 -21.91
C ILE A 67 -11.84 8.44 -21.68
N GLU A 68 -12.80 8.54 -20.75
CA GLU A 68 -13.45 9.80 -20.41
C GLU A 68 -12.46 10.83 -19.83
N ILE A 69 -11.54 10.41 -18.97
CA ILE A 69 -10.50 11.27 -18.43
C ILE A 69 -9.56 11.75 -19.53
N LEU A 70 -9.15 10.88 -20.45
CA LEU A 70 -8.29 11.27 -21.58
C LEU A 70 -8.99 12.27 -22.51
N PHE A 71 -10.31 12.18 -22.68
CA PHE A 71 -11.07 13.21 -23.40
C PHE A 71 -11.06 14.55 -22.67
N LYS A 72 -11.25 14.57 -21.34
CA LYS A 72 -11.14 15.79 -20.54
C LYS A 72 -9.72 16.36 -20.56
N GLU A 73 -8.70 15.51 -20.63
CA GLU A 73 -7.32 15.96 -20.78
C GLU A 73 -7.10 16.70 -22.10
N LEU A 74 -7.61 16.15 -23.22
CA LEU A 74 -7.56 16.83 -24.51
C LEU A 74 -8.22 18.21 -24.43
N GLN A 75 -9.39 18.30 -23.80
CA GLN A 75 -10.09 19.57 -23.59
C GLN A 75 -9.26 20.54 -22.73
N SER A 76 -8.65 20.06 -21.64
CA SER A 76 -7.81 20.89 -20.76
C SER A 76 -6.57 21.45 -21.47
N ILE A 77 -6.01 20.74 -22.46
CA ILE A 77 -4.90 21.22 -23.28
C ILE A 77 -5.35 22.38 -24.18
N GLU A 78 -6.58 22.31 -24.70
CA GLU A 78 -7.18 23.37 -25.52
C GLU A 78 -7.43 24.62 -24.68
N ASP A 79 -8.06 24.43 -23.53
CA ASP A 79 -8.44 25.49 -22.58
C ASP A 79 -7.23 26.07 -21.82
N GLY A 80 -6.05 25.45 -21.93
CA GLY A 80 -4.81 25.89 -21.28
C GLY A 80 -4.64 25.45 -19.82
N GLY A 81 -5.55 24.63 -19.28
CA GLY A 81 -5.55 24.11 -17.91
C GLY A 81 -4.84 22.76 -17.71
N HIS A 82 -3.97 22.34 -18.63
CA HIS A 82 -3.37 20.98 -18.62
C HIS A 82 -2.60 20.65 -17.34
N ALA A 83 -1.85 21.60 -16.76
CA ALA A 83 -1.07 21.36 -15.55
C ALA A 83 -1.96 21.01 -14.34
N THR A 84 -2.95 21.85 -14.06
CA THR A 84 -3.94 21.61 -13.00
C THR A 84 -4.76 20.35 -13.26
N PHE A 85 -5.07 20.07 -14.53
CA PHE A 85 -5.75 18.83 -14.88
C PHE A 85 -4.90 17.59 -14.55
N LEU A 86 -3.59 17.62 -14.80
CA LEU A 86 -2.70 16.50 -14.47
C LEU A 86 -2.65 16.22 -12.95
N GLU A 87 -2.60 17.27 -12.13
CA GLU A 87 -2.68 17.12 -10.66
C GLU A 87 -4.01 16.48 -10.23
N ALA A 88 -5.13 16.93 -10.81
CA ALA A 88 -6.44 16.34 -10.53
C ALA A 88 -6.58 14.92 -11.08
N LYS A 89 -5.95 14.62 -12.22
CA LYS A 89 -6.02 13.33 -12.94
C LYS A 89 -5.62 12.16 -12.05
N GLU A 90 -4.60 12.33 -11.22
CA GLU A 90 -4.15 11.29 -10.29
C GLU A 90 -5.22 10.91 -9.26
N LEU A 91 -6.01 11.89 -8.81
CA LEU A 91 -7.06 11.70 -7.81
C LEU A 91 -8.33 11.07 -8.41
N ILE A 92 -8.67 11.45 -9.64
CA ILE A 92 -9.91 11.01 -10.30
C ILE A 92 -9.74 9.76 -11.17
N ALA A 93 -8.52 9.28 -11.38
CA ALA A 93 -8.24 8.12 -12.21
C ALA A 93 -8.95 6.86 -11.67
N PRO A 94 -9.64 6.09 -12.53
CA PRO A 94 -10.29 4.86 -12.11
C PRO A 94 -9.24 3.82 -11.69
N LYS A 95 -9.60 3.01 -10.71
CA LYS A 95 -8.74 1.93 -10.19
C LYS A 95 -8.56 0.86 -11.27
N LYS A 96 -7.32 0.43 -11.49
CA LYS A 96 -6.95 -0.55 -12.51
C LYS A 96 -6.82 -1.96 -11.94
N ASN A 97 -7.00 -2.96 -12.81
CA ASN A 97 -6.74 -4.38 -12.57
C ASN A 97 -7.55 -4.96 -11.39
N VAL A 98 -8.82 -4.58 -11.29
CA VAL A 98 -9.69 -5.04 -10.21
C VAL A 98 -10.02 -6.53 -10.41
N SER A 99 -10.24 -6.96 -11.65
CA SER A 99 -10.59 -8.36 -11.93
C SER A 99 -9.42 -9.31 -11.68
N GLU A 100 -8.19 -8.90 -12.02
CA GLU A 100 -6.97 -9.67 -11.73
C GLU A 100 -6.80 -9.89 -10.22
N LYS A 101 -6.96 -8.83 -9.42
CA LYS A 101 -6.89 -8.92 -7.95
C LYS A 101 -7.98 -9.84 -7.39
N LYS A 102 -9.22 -9.72 -7.89
CA LYS A 102 -10.32 -10.62 -7.52
C LYS A 102 -10.02 -12.08 -7.87
N LEU A 103 -9.49 -12.34 -9.06
CA LEU A 103 -9.09 -13.68 -9.49
C LEU A 103 -7.97 -14.27 -8.61
N ALA A 104 -6.96 -13.47 -8.28
CA ALA A 104 -5.87 -13.90 -7.40
C ALA A 104 -6.40 -14.29 -6.00
N ILE A 105 -7.29 -13.48 -5.42
CA ILE A 105 -7.90 -13.78 -4.12
C ILE A 105 -8.80 -15.02 -4.21
N ARG A 106 -9.66 -15.12 -5.23
CA ARG A 106 -10.49 -16.33 -5.45
C ARG A 106 -9.64 -17.59 -5.56
N SER A 107 -8.52 -17.53 -6.29
CA SER A 107 -7.59 -18.66 -6.42
C SER A 107 -6.98 -19.08 -5.08
N LYS A 108 -6.56 -18.11 -4.25
CA LYS A 108 -6.08 -18.39 -2.88
C LYS A 108 -7.18 -19.01 -2.00
N MET A 109 -8.41 -18.50 -2.07
CA MET A 109 -9.54 -19.06 -1.33
C MET A 109 -9.83 -20.51 -1.73
N GLU A 110 -9.79 -20.82 -3.03
CA GLU A 110 -10.02 -22.20 -3.50
C GLU A 110 -8.89 -23.16 -3.07
N LYS A 111 -7.65 -22.68 -2.95
CA LYS A 111 -6.56 -23.47 -2.36
C LYS A 111 -6.80 -23.76 -0.89
N ALA A 112 -7.08 -22.73 -0.08
CA ALA A 112 -7.37 -22.87 1.35
C ALA A 112 -8.55 -23.84 1.59
N LYS A 113 -9.65 -23.73 0.81
CA LYS A 113 -10.78 -24.66 0.88
C LYS A 113 -10.39 -26.11 0.59
N LYS A 114 -9.51 -26.34 -0.39
CA LYS A 114 -9.03 -27.69 -0.71
C LYS A 114 -8.20 -28.25 0.44
N GLU A 115 -7.30 -27.44 0.99
CA GLU A 115 -6.45 -27.83 2.13
C GLU A 115 -7.29 -28.14 3.37
N ILE A 116 -8.29 -27.30 3.69
CA ILE A 116 -9.27 -27.58 4.75
C ILE A 116 -9.98 -28.91 4.49
N SER A 117 -10.51 -29.14 3.29
CA SER A 117 -11.21 -30.39 2.96
C SER A 117 -10.30 -31.62 3.07
N GLU A 118 -9.02 -31.50 2.70
CA GLU A 118 -8.04 -32.58 2.86
C GLU A 118 -7.72 -32.87 4.33
N LEU A 119 -7.57 -31.83 5.15
CA LEU A 119 -7.37 -31.96 6.60
C LEU A 119 -8.61 -32.53 7.30
N GLU A 120 -9.81 -32.11 6.91
CA GLU A 120 -11.08 -32.66 7.40
C GLU A 120 -11.20 -34.15 7.06
N LYS A 121 -10.85 -34.56 5.83
CA LYS A 121 -10.80 -35.98 5.46
C LYS A 121 -9.82 -36.77 6.32
N LYS A 122 -8.68 -36.18 6.69
CA LYS A 122 -7.70 -36.82 7.58
C LYS A 122 -8.26 -37.07 8.98
N LEU A 123 -9.18 -36.23 9.47
CA LEU A 123 -9.83 -36.43 10.77
C LEU A 123 -10.78 -37.63 10.82
N TYR A 124 -11.26 -38.13 9.67
CA TYR A 124 -12.12 -39.31 9.61
C TYR A 124 -11.37 -40.64 9.83
N PHE A 125 -10.03 -40.66 9.82
CA PHE A 125 -9.28 -41.90 9.99
C PHE A 125 -9.27 -42.36 11.46
N PRO A 126 -9.73 -43.60 11.78
CA PRO A 126 -9.93 -44.04 13.16
C PRO A 126 -8.65 -44.20 13.99
N THR A 127 -7.49 -44.33 13.33
CA THR A 127 -6.20 -44.68 13.95
C THR A 127 -5.32 -43.48 14.31
N LEU A 128 -5.81 -42.24 14.19
CA LEU A 128 -4.99 -41.07 14.56
C LEU A 128 -4.79 -40.98 16.07
N GLU A 129 -3.56 -40.67 16.45
CA GLU A 129 -3.18 -40.31 17.81
C GLU A 129 -3.78 -38.95 18.20
N GLN A 130 -4.04 -38.74 19.49
CA GLN A 130 -4.68 -37.52 19.97
C GLN A 130 -3.88 -36.26 19.62
N GLN A 131 -2.54 -36.33 19.74
CA GLN A 131 -1.65 -35.22 19.40
C GLN A 131 -1.76 -34.83 17.91
N GLU A 132 -1.84 -35.81 17.02
CA GLU A 132 -1.99 -35.57 15.58
C GLU A 132 -3.35 -34.97 15.25
N ARG A 133 -4.43 -35.39 15.94
CA ARG A 133 -5.76 -34.79 15.79
C ARG A 133 -5.76 -33.33 16.21
N ASP A 134 -5.15 -33.01 17.36
CA ASP A 134 -5.07 -31.65 17.87
C ASP A 134 -4.29 -30.75 16.91
N GLN A 135 -3.18 -31.25 16.34
CA GLN A 135 -2.42 -30.53 15.30
C GLN A 135 -3.24 -30.27 14.02
N ILE A 136 -4.02 -31.25 13.57
CA ILE A 136 -4.89 -31.09 12.40
C ILE A 136 -5.99 -30.05 12.68
N ILE A 137 -6.60 -30.08 13.87
CA ILE A 137 -7.62 -29.09 14.27
C ILE A 137 -7.03 -27.67 14.29
N ILE A 138 -5.83 -27.50 14.86
CA ILE A 138 -5.13 -26.22 14.86
C ILE A 138 -4.85 -25.75 13.43
N SER A 139 -4.45 -26.67 12.54
CA SER A 139 -4.17 -26.34 11.14
C SER A 139 -5.44 -25.93 10.38
N ILE A 140 -6.56 -26.63 10.59
CA ILE A 140 -7.87 -26.27 10.03
C ILE A 140 -8.31 -24.89 10.54
N SER A 141 -8.12 -24.62 11.83
CA SER A 141 -8.43 -23.31 12.43
C SER A 141 -7.64 -22.19 11.74
N LYS A 142 -6.32 -22.38 11.56
CA LYS A 142 -5.46 -21.43 10.84
C LYS A 142 -5.93 -21.20 9.41
N GLU A 143 -6.21 -22.26 8.66
CA GLU A 143 -6.69 -22.11 7.28
C GLU A 143 -8.07 -21.44 7.20
N ASN A 144 -8.96 -21.70 8.15
CA ASN A 144 -10.24 -21.00 8.24
C ASN A 144 -10.06 -19.50 8.50
N THR A 145 -9.16 -19.13 9.43
CA THR A 145 -8.85 -17.70 9.65
C THR A 145 -8.27 -17.04 8.39
N ALA A 146 -7.36 -17.71 7.68
CA ALA A 146 -6.82 -17.21 6.42
C ALA A 146 -7.91 -17.05 5.34
N LEU A 147 -8.87 -17.98 5.29
CA LEU A 147 -10.00 -17.92 4.37
C LEU A 147 -10.95 -16.75 4.69
N GLU A 148 -11.20 -16.47 5.96
CA GLU A 148 -11.95 -15.30 6.40
C GLU A 148 -11.24 -13.99 6.01
N GLU A 149 -9.94 -13.87 6.28
CA GLU A 149 -9.14 -12.72 5.86
C GLU A 149 -9.22 -12.47 4.34
N LEU A 150 -9.19 -13.54 3.53
CA LEU A 150 -9.32 -13.44 2.08
C LEU A 150 -10.73 -12.99 1.64
N LYS A 151 -11.79 -13.39 2.38
CA LYS A 151 -13.16 -12.90 2.14
C LYS A 151 -13.28 -11.41 2.45
N GLU A 152 -12.71 -10.97 3.56
CA GLU A 152 -12.67 -9.56 3.95
C GLU A 152 -11.92 -8.73 2.91
N GLU A 153 -10.76 -9.20 2.46
CA GLU A 153 -9.99 -8.54 1.40
C GLU A 153 -10.79 -8.42 0.09
N LEU A 154 -11.55 -9.46 -0.27
CA LEU A 154 -12.42 -9.45 -1.44
C LEU A 154 -13.57 -8.45 -1.29
N ASN A 155 -14.11 -8.30 -0.09
CA ASN A 155 -15.14 -7.28 0.20
C ASN A 155 -14.55 -5.87 0.16
N ALA A 156 -13.35 -5.66 0.71
CA ALA A 156 -12.65 -4.38 0.64
C ALA A 156 -12.37 -3.95 -0.82
N LEU A 157 -12.11 -4.90 -1.74
CA LEU A 157 -12.01 -4.61 -3.17
C LEU A 157 -13.34 -4.17 -3.81
N LYS A 158 -14.48 -4.71 -3.36
CA LYS A 158 -15.80 -4.28 -3.84
C LYS A 158 -16.14 -2.87 -3.36
N GLU A 159 -15.71 -2.53 -2.15
CA GLU A 159 -15.95 -1.21 -1.53
C GLU A 159 -14.91 -0.16 -1.91
N PHE A 160 -13.96 -0.48 -2.81
CA PHE A 160 -12.84 0.39 -3.18
C PHE A 160 -11.94 0.82 -2.00
N ASN A 161 -12.00 0.10 -0.88
CA ASN A 161 -11.25 0.35 0.35
C ASN A 161 -10.00 -0.55 0.50
N HIS A 162 -9.65 -1.32 -0.53
CA HIS A 162 -8.59 -2.34 -0.47
C HIS A 162 -7.24 -1.82 0.04
N THR A 163 -6.78 -0.65 -0.40
CA THR A 163 -5.50 -0.09 0.06
C THR A 163 -5.50 0.15 1.57
N ARG A 164 -6.56 0.79 2.10
CA ARG A 164 -6.69 1.06 3.53
C ARG A 164 -6.81 -0.24 4.34
N PHE A 165 -7.57 -1.21 3.82
CA PHE A 165 -7.69 -2.51 4.45
C PHE A 165 -6.34 -3.23 4.56
N VAL A 166 -5.55 -3.26 3.48
CA VAL A 166 -4.23 -3.89 3.47
C VAL A 166 -3.27 -3.19 4.41
N THR A 167 -3.22 -1.84 4.39
CA THR A 167 -2.33 -1.08 5.28
C THR A 167 -2.67 -1.31 6.75
N THR A 168 -3.95 -1.20 7.12
CA THR A 168 -4.39 -1.45 8.50
C THR A 168 -4.13 -2.90 8.92
N ARG A 169 -4.30 -3.87 8.02
CA ARG A 169 -3.97 -5.27 8.30
C ARG A 169 -2.48 -5.48 8.53
N GLU A 170 -1.62 -4.88 7.70
CA GLU A 170 -0.16 -4.96 7.87
C GLU A 170 0.31 -4.27 9.15
N GLU A 171 -0.27 -3.12 9.48
CA GLU A 171 -0.04 -2.41 10.74
C GLU A 171 -0.44 -3.27 11.94
N ASN A 172 -1.65 -3.84 11.92
CA ASN A 172 -2.12 -4.73 12.99
C ASN A 172 -1.21 -5.96 13.15
N LYS A 173 -0.69 -6.53 12.04
CA LYS A 173 0.27 -7.63 12.09
C LYS A 173 1.59 -7.21 12.73
N LYS A 174 2.11 -6.02 12.40
CA LYS A 174 3.31 -5.47 13.03
C LYS A 174 3.10 -5.23 14.52
N ILE A 175 1.97 -4.64 14.90
CA ILE A 175 1.60 -4.42 16.31
C ILE A 175 1.53 -5.75 17.07
N ALA A 176 0.87 -6.76 16.50
CA ALA A 176 0.79 -8.08 17.11
C ALA A 176 2.16 -8.74 17.27
N GLN A 177 3.05 -8.61 16.28
CA GLN A 177 4.43 -9.10 16.35
C GLN A 177 5.25 -8.37 17.42
N GLN A 178 5.12 -7.04 17.51
CA GLN A 178 5.76 -6.24 18.54
C GLN A 178 5.26 -6.64 19.93
N GLN A 179 3.96 -6.82 20.11
CA GLN A 179 3.38 -7.26 21.37
C GLN A 179 3.89 -8.64 21.77
N GLN A 180 3.94 -9.59 20.82
CA GLN A 180 4.49 -10.91 21.09
C GLN A 180 5.98 -10.86 21.48
N GLU A 181 6.78 -10.03 20.83
CA GLU A 181 8.19 -9.83 21.20
C GLU A 181 8.32 -9.23 22.60
N LEU A 182 7.45 -8.29 22.98
CA LEU A 182 7.39 -7.74 24.33
C LEU A 182 7.04 -8.80 25.37
N ASP A 183 6.01 -9.62 25.13
CA ASP A 183 5.60 -10.69 26.03
C ASP A 183 6.74 -11.71 26.23
N ASP A 184 7.46 -12.07 25.15
CA ASP A 184 8.63 -12.96 25.21
C ASP A 184 9.80 -12.35 26.01
N ILE A 185 10.03 -11.05 25.87
CA ILE A 185 11.05 -10.33 26.66
C ILE A 185 10.65 -10.27 28.12
N GLU A 186 9.39 -10.02 28.45
CA GLU A 186 8.89 -9.99 29.82
C GLU A 186 9.01 -11.35 30.52
N ASN A 187 8.71 -12.44 29.81
CA ASN A 187 8.92 -13.79 30.32
C ASN A 187 10.40 -14.07 30.60
N LYS A 188 11.29 -13.71 29.66
CA LYS A 188 12.75 -13.87 29.85
C LYS A 188 13.28 -13.00 30.99
N LEU A 189 12.77 -11.78 31.16
CA LEU A 189 13.12 -10.93 32.29
C LEU A 189 12.74 -11.58 33.61
N ALA A 190 11.53 -12.14 33.72
CA ALA A 190 11.10 -12.86 34.93
C ALA A 190 11.99 -14.09 35.22
N GLU A 191 12.36 -14.85 34.19
CA GLU A 191 13.27 -16.01 34.32
C GLU A 191 14.68 -15.59 34.78
N VAL A 192 15.24 -14.54 34.17
CA VAL A 192 16.56 -14.01 34.53
C VAL A 192 16.55 -13.42 35.94
N GLN A 193 15.48 -12.72 36.33
CA GLN A 193 15.31 -12.20 37.70
C GLN A 193 15.22 -13.33 38.74
N SER A 194 14.48 -14.40 38.45
CA SER A 194 14.44 -15.59 39.32
C SER A 194 15.82 -16.23 39.44
N SER A 195 16.52 -16.39 38.31
CA SER A 195 17.87 -16.95 38.27
C SER A 195 18.88 -16.08 39.03
N LEU A 196 18.73 -14.76 38.98
CA LEU A 196 19.54 -13.81 39.76
C LEU A 196 19.32 -13.98 41.26
N MET A 197 18.06 -14.14 41.69
CA MET A 197 17.76 -14.39 43.11
C MET A 197 18.41 -15.69 43.60
N ASP A 198 18.41 -16.74 42.78
CA ASP A 198 19.02 -18.02 43.13
C ASP A 198 20.56 -17.96 43.09
N ALA A 199 21.14 -17.25 42.12
CA ALA A 199 22.58 -16.99 42.09
C ALA A 199 23.05 -16.17 43.30
N HIS A 200 22.27 -15.18 43.74
CA HIS A 200 22.51 -14.43 44.97
C HIS A 200 22.44 -15.29 46.22
N LYS A 201 21.51 -16.26 46.30
CA LYS A 201 21.44 -17.23 47.42
C LYS A 201 22.64 -18.17 47.44
N ASN A 202 23.15 -18.55 46.26
CA ASN A 202 24.27 -19.48 46.10
C ASN A 202 25.64 -18.80 46.18
N GLY A 203 25.70 -17.46 46.16
CA GLY A 203 26.94 -16.67 46.26
C GLY A 203 27.81 -16.71 45.01
N ASP A 204 27.24 -17.03 43.84
CA ASP A 204 27.99 -17.22 42.60
C ASP A 204 28.17 -15.89 41.84
N VAL A 205 29.27 -15.20 42.14
CA VAL A 205 29.53 -13.82 41.68
C VAL A 205 29.62 -13.72 40.16
N HIS A 206 30.20 -14.71 39.49
CA HIS A 206 30.34 -14.72 38.03
C HIS A 206 28.99 -14.86 37.33
N LEU A 207 28.11 -15.72 37.86
CA LEU A 207 26.76 -15.91 37.32
C LEU A 207 25.89 -14.66 37.53
N ILE A 208 26.09 -13.92 38.63
CA ILE A 208 25.39 -12.66 38.89
C ILE A 208 25.75 -11.60 37.85
N GLU A 209 27.04 -11.41 37.55
CA GLU A 209 27.48 -10.43 36.53
C GLU A 209 26.92 -10.78 35.15
N GLU A 210 26.98 -12.05 34.74
CA GLU A 210 26.43 -12.51 33.46
C GLU A 210 24.91 -12.26 33.36
N LEU A 211 24.16 -12.64 34.39
CA LEU A 211 22.71 -12.41 34.41
C LEU A 211 22.34 -10.93 34.46
N GLN A 212 23.13 -10.07 35.12
CA GLN A 212 22.94 -8.62 35.09
C GLN A 212 23.19 -8.04 33.69
N THR A 213 24.21 -8.50 32.97
CA THR A 213 24.44 -8.06 31.58
C THR A 213 23.29 -8.48 30.66
N ASN A 214 22.77 -9.70 30.83
CA ASN A 214 21.62 -10.19 30.09
C ASN A 214 20.36 -9.39 30.41
N LEU A 215 20.10 -9.09 31.69
CA LEU A 215 18.98 -8.27 32.14
C LEU A 215 19.02 -6.87 31.51
N ASN A 216 20.17 -6.19 31.56
CA ASN A 216 20.36 -4.88 30.94
C ASN A 216 20.14 -4.92 29.42
N SER A 217 20.56 -6.00 28.75
CA SER A 217 20.36 -6.16 27.30
C SER A 217 18.87 -6.35 26.94
N LEU A 218 18.14 -7.10 27.76
CA LEU A 218 16.70 -7.34 27.58
C LEU A 218 15.87 -6.08 27.90
N GLU A 219 16.22 -5.34 28.96
CA GLU A 219 15.59 -4.05 29.28
C GLU A 219 15.80 -3.02 28.18
N LYS A 220 17.01 -2.94 27.61
CA LYS A 220 17.29 -2.08 26.46
C LYS A 220 16.46 -2.48 25.25
N ARG A 221 16.36 -3.79 24.95
CA ARG A 221 15.54 -4.28 23.84
C ARG A 221 14.06 -3.97 24.05
N LYS A 222 13.56 -4.07 25.29
CA LYS A 222 12.20 -3.67 25.67
C LYS A 222 11.96 -2.18 25.42
N SER A 223 12.89 -1.31 25.83
CA SER A 223 12.76 0.14 25.61
C SER A 223 12.81 0.53 24.13
N GLU A 224 13.57 -0.19 23.29
CA GLU A 224 13.61 0.03 21.84
C GLU A 224 12.30 -0.36 21.12
N LEU A 225 11.52 -1.28 21.71
CA LEU A 225 10.27 -1.78 21.13
C LEU A 225 9.05 -0.95 21.55
N LEU A 226 9.14 -0.27 22.68
CA LEU A 226 8.15 0.70 23.10
C LEU A 226 8.35 2.00 22.32
N PRO A 227 7.30 2.66 21.84
CA PRO A 227 7.44 4.00 21.29
C PRO A 227 8.06 4.90 22.35
N ASP A 228 8.99 5.77 21.96
CA ASP A 228 9.49 6.82 22.83
C ASP A 228 8.27 7.52 23.44
N GLU A 229 8.25 7.65 24.78
CA GLU A 229 7.28 8.50 25.45
C GLU A 229 7.52 9.93 24.95
N ILE A 230 6.84 10.31 23.86
CA ILE A 230 6.67 11.70 23.51
C ILE A 230 5.79 12.25 24.63
N ASP A 231 6.45 12.87 25.61
CA ASP A 231 5.79 13.59 26.68
C ASP A 231 4.76 14.54 26.04
N PRO A 232 3.45 14.36 26.32
CA PRO A 232 2.40 15.18 25.74
C PRO A 232 2.50 16.68 26.11
N PHE A 233 3.45 17.06 26.97
CA PHE A 233 3.77 18.44 27.32
C PHE A 233 5.05 18.99 26.68
N ILE A 234 5.81 18.19 25.93
CA ILE A 234 6.91 18.69 25.12
C ILE A 234 6.32 19.25 23.82
N GLU A 235 5.96 20.54 23.85
CA GLU A 235 5.79 21.33 22.63
C GLU A 235 7.12 21.26 21.86
N THR A 236 7.12 20.60 20.71
CA THR A 236 8.18 20.75 19.71
C THR A 236 8.16 22.21 19.25
N LYS A 237 9.00 23.05 19.87
CA LYS A 237 9.15 24.48 19.56
C LYS A 237 9.80 24.78 18.20
N ASP A 238 9.64 23.89 17.23
CA ASP A 238 10.21 24.01 15.90
C ASP A 238 9.15 23.84 14.79
N ALA A 239 7.99 24.48 14.96
CA ALA A 239 6.97 24.61 13.91
C ALA A 239 6.35 26.01 13.79
N GLU A 240 6.99 27.05 14.34
CA GLU A 240 6.60 28.45 14.09
C GLU A 240 7.85 29.32 13.85
N ASN A 241 8.45 29.17 12.67
CA ASN A 241 9.26 30.22 12.06
C ASN A 241 8.94 30.23 10.57
N GLY A 242 7.90 30.97 10.19
CA GLY A 242 7.55 31.11 8.79
C GLY A 242 6.25 31.85 8.46
N ILE A 243 5.66 32.64 9.36
CA ILE A 243 4.61 33.59 8.97
C ILE A 243 4.77 34.87 9.78
N GLU A 244 5.46 35.84 9.20
CA GLU A 244 5.43 37.28 9.48
C GLU A 244 6.46 37.89 8.49
N GLN A 245 6.23 38.88 7.64
CA GLN A 245 5.19 39.88 7.38
C GLN A 245 5.42 40.36 5.93
N THR A 246 4.38 40.82 5.23
CA THR A 246 4.35 42.16 4.60
C THR A 246 2.97 42.44 4.02
N GLU A 247 2.11 43.06 4.83
CA GLU A 247 1.11 44.01 4.32
C GLU A 247 1.76 45.41 4.31
N SER A 248 1.79 46.05 3.14
CA SER A 248 1.74 47.49 2.92
C SER A 248 1.38 47.75 1.45
#